data_AF-A0ABD7RV15-F1
#
_entry.id   AF-A0ABD7RV15-F1
#
_cell.length_a   1.000
_cell.length_b   1.000
_cell.length_c   1.000
_cell.angle_alpha   90.00
_cell.angle_beta   90.00
_cell.angle_gamma   90.00
#
_symmetry.space_group_name_H-M   'P 1'
#
loop_
_entity.id
_entity.type
_entity.pdbx_description
1 polymer ?
#
loop_
_entity_poly.entity_id
_entity_poly.type
_entity_poly.pdbx_seq_one_letter_code
_entity_poly.pdbx_strand_id
1 'polypeptide(L)'
;MPLSSNEIKVGAVAYFDQSILNSHKNIQQPTQQPDRPGPFVCVQVVDGKSMWSNVTTAFRKERLYLEKQWRIEGSQKWKKGDCYLSDGASTYVGLNEAFIEAAANETPFTTINRPQITAEGVNAILQEILARGGRTI
;
A
#
# COMPACT_ATOMS: atom_id res chain seq x y z
N MET A 1 -15.04 6.60 0.86
CA MET A 1 -14.62 7.68 1.77
C MET A 1 -13.10 7.82 1.67
N PRO A 2 -12.50 9.00 1.90
CA PRO A 2 -11.06 9.11 2.11
C PRO A 2 -10.62 8.18 3.26
N LEU A 3 -9.36 7.75 3.26
CA LEU A 3 -8.82 6.89 4.32
C LEU A 3 -9.05 7.51 5.70
N SER A 4 -9.69 6.76 6.59
CA SER A 4 -9.88 7.12 7.99
C SER A 4 -9.00 6.29 8.92
N SER A 5 -8.84 6.72 10.17
CA SER A 5 -8.05 6.00 11.19
C SER A 5 -8.51 4.56 11.39
N ASN A 6 -9.83 4.31 11.37
CA ASN A 6 -10.42 2.98 11.51
C ASN A 6 -10.17 2.07 10.30
N GLU A 7 -9.74 2.63 9.17
CA GLU A 7 -9.40 1.89 7.96
C GLU A 7 -7.90 1.61 7.83
N ILE A 8 -7.07 2.22 8.67
CA ILE A 8 -5.64 1.88 8.75
C ILE A 8 -5.49 0.58 9.53
N LYS A 9 -5.36 -0.50 8.77
CA LYS A 9 -5.15 -1.85 9.28
C LYS A 9 -4.31 -2.63 8.28
N VAL A 10 -3.62 -3.64 8.79
CA VAL A 10 -2.84 -4.57 7.97
C VAL A 10 -3.73 -5.15 6.85
N GLY A 11 -3.21 -5.12 5.62
CA GLY A 11 -3.89 -5.54 4.40
C GLY A 11 -4.75 -4.47 3.75
N ALA A 12 -5.01 -3.32 4.37
CA ALA A 12 -5.80 -2.25 3.75
C ALA A 12 -5.11 -1.68 2.50
N VAL A 13 -5.89 -1.32 1.49
CA VAL A 13 -5.40 -0.65 0.29
C VAL A 13 -5.92 0.79 0.24
N ALA A 14 -5.02 1.73 -0.08
CA ALA A 14 -5.33 3.14 -0.19
C ALA A 14 -4.62 3.79 -1.37
N TYR A 15 -5.16 4.91 -1.84
CA TYR A 15 -4.53 5.77 -2.83
C TYR A 15 -4.06 7.06 -2.16
N PHE A 16 -2.77 7.34 -2.28
CA PHE A 16 -2.15 8.53 -1.70
C PHE A 16 -1.77 9.53 -2.78
N ASP A 17 -1.87 10.81 -2.45
CA ASP A 17 -1.19 11.88 -3.16
C ASP A 17 0.32 11.76 -2.90
N GLN A 18 1.07 11.36 -3.93
CA GLN A 18 2.51 11.16 -3.82
C GLN A 18 3.28 12.45 -3.52
N SER A 19 2.76 13.63 -3.90
CA SER A 19 3.42 14.90 -3.59
C SER A 19 3.38 15.20 -2.08
N ILE A 20 2.24 14.91 -1.44
CA ILE A 20 2.08 15.00 0.02
C ILE A 20 2.94 13.92 0.67
N LEU A 21 2.82 12.67 0.24
CA LEU A 21 3.59 11.54 0.78
C LEU A 21 5.11 11.80 0.77
N ASN A 22 5.63 12.38 -0.32
CA ASN A 22 7.05 12.66 -0.52
C ASN A 22 7.52 14.01 0.06
N SER A 23 6.63 14.81 0.65
CA SER A 23 7.02 16.07 1.32
C SER A 23 6.72 16.05 2.82
N HIS A 24 5.95 15.06 3.30
CA HIS A 24 5.49 15.00 4.67
C HIS A 24 6.61 14.63 5.66
N LYS A 25 6.90 15.52 6.61
CA LYS A 25 7.98 15.37 7.60
C LYS A 25 7.87 14.13 8.51
N ASN A 26 6.66 13.64 8.74
CA ASN A 26 6.40 12.45 9.56
C ASN A 26 6.34 11.15 8.73
N ILE A 27 6.71 11.20 7.44
CA ILE A 27 6.81 10.05 6.56
C ILE A 27 8.27 9.88 6.16
N GLN A 28 8.83 8.74 6.53
CA GLN A 28 10.11 8.28 6.06
C GLN A 28 9.92 7.65 4.67
N GLN A 29 10.57 8.24 3.68
CA GLN A 29 10.49 7.79 2.30
C GLN A 29 11.34 6.54 2.06
N PRO A 30 10.94 5.69 1.11
CA PRO A 30 11.79 4.61 0.64
C PRO A 30 13.02 5.15 -0.08
N THR A 31 14.08 4.33 -0.12
CA THR A 31 15.29 4.62 -0.92
C THR A 31 14.96 4.72 -2.41
N GLN A 32 13.98 3.95 -2.86
CA GLN A 32 13.47 3.98 -4.21
C GLN A 32 12.00 4.40 -4.18
N GLN A 33 11.71 5.56 -4.77
CA GLN A 33 10.33 6.02 -4.90
C GLN A 33 9.62 5.28 -6.05
N PRO A 34 8.30 5.03 -5.93
CA PRO A 34 7.53 4.50 -7.03
C PRO A 34 7.58 5.46 -8.23
N ASP A 35 7.79 4.90 -9.43
CA ASP A 35 7.90 5.64 -10.68
C ASP A 35 6.56 6.16 -11.23
N ARG A 36 5.45 5.77 -10.58
CA ARG A 36 4.10 6.14 -10.99
C ARG A 36 3.10 6.13 -9.84
N PRO A 37 2.00 6.90 -9.94
CA PRO A 37 0.87 6.80 -9.04
C PRO A 37 0.25 5.40 -9.06
N GLY A 38 -0.18 4.92 -7.91
CA GLY A 38 -0.81 3.62 -7.77
C GLY A 38 -1.38 3.39 -6.39
N PRO A 39 -2.14 2.29 -6.21
CA PRO A 39 -2.58 1.88 -4.90
C PRO A 39 -1.38 1.50 -4.02
N PHE A 40 -1.55 1.62 -2.72
CA PHE A 40 -0.61 1.20 -1.70
C PHE A 40 -1.27 0.20 -0.78
N VAL A 41 -0.52 -0.80 -0.32
CA VAL A 41 -0.98 -1.79 0.65
C VAL A 41 -0.34 -1.53 2.01
N CYS A 42 -1.15 -1.52 3.07
CA CYS A 42 -0.68 -1.45 4.44
C CYS A 42 -0.14 -2.82 4.87
N VAL A 43 1.13 -2.91 5.18
CA VAL A 43 1.78 -4.19 5.50
C VAL A 43 2.03 -4.38 6.99
N GLN A 44 2.15 -3.28 7.75
CA GLN A 44 2.30 -3.28 9.21
C GLN A 44 1.63 -2.05 9.81
N VAL A 45 1.14 -2.19 11.05
CA VAL A 45 0.61 -1.10 11.89
C VAL A 45 1.07 -1.36 13.32
N VAL A 46 1.83 -0.42 13.91
CA VAL A 46 2.39 -0.52 15.28
C VAL A 46 2.42 0.88 15.89
N ASP A 47 1.91 1.05 17.11
CA ASP A 47 1.99 2.28 17.92
C ASP A 47 1.66 3.58 17.16
N GLY A 48 0.54 3.61 16.43
CA GLY A 48 0.09 4.78 15.67
C GLY A 48 0.90 5.06 14.39
N LYS A 49 1.82 4.17 14.02
CA LYS A 49 2.54 4.18 12.75
C LYS A 49 2.05 3.07 11.85
N SER A 50 2.21 3.27 10.55
CA SER A 50 1.93 2.25 9.54
C SER A 50 2.98 2.23 8.45
N MET A 51 3.02 1.11 7.75
CA MET A 51 3.89 0.89 6.62
C MET A 51 3.10 0.61 5.37
N TRP A 52 3.47 1.27 4.28
CA TRP A 52 2.73 1.21 3.02
C TRP A 52 3.67 0.98 1.84
N SER A 53 3.36 -0.01 1.02
CA SER A 53 4.16 -0.36 -0.16
C SER A 53 3.34 -0.19 -1.43
N ASN A 54 3.96 0.35 -2.47
CA ASN A 54 3.28 0.67 -3.72
C ASN A 54 2.97 -0.59 -4.53
N VAL A 55 1.78 -0.63 -5.12
CA VAL A 55 1.28 -1.68 -6.01
C VAL A 55 1.14 -1.15 -7.43
N THR A 56 1.45 -2.01 -8.39
CA THR A 56 1.60 -1.66 -9.79
C THR A 56 0.96 -2.73 -10.69
N THR A 57 0.37 -2.34 -11.81
CA THR A 57 -0.08 -3.28 -12.86
C THR A 57 1.00 -3.61 -13.90
N ALA A 58 2.17 -2.95 -13.84
CA ALA A 58 3.24 -3.13 -14.81
C ALA A 58 4.07 -4.35 -14.44
N PHE A 59 4.09 -5.32 -15.33
CA PHE A 59 4.90 -6.52 -15.17
C PHE A 59 6.40 -6.18 -15.23
N ARG A 60 7.16 -6.74 -14.30
CA ARG A 60 8.61 -6.95 -14.41
C ARG A 60 8.94 -8.28 -13.74
N LYS A 61 9.97 -8.98 -14.22
CA LYS A 61 10.30 -10.36 -13.79
C LYS A 61 10.63 -10.43 -12.29
N GLU A 62 11.18 -9.36 -11.75
CA GLU A 62 11.62 -9.25 -10.36
C GLU A 62 10.53 -8.83 -9.38
N ARG A 63 9.33 -8.47 -9.85
CA ARG A 63 8.23 -8.00 -9.00
C ARG A 63 7.40 -9.16 -8.49
N LEU A 64 7.05 -9.12 -7.21
CA LEU A 64 6.11 -10.07 -6.61
C LEU A 64 4.72 -9.91 -7.24
N TYR A 65 4.19 -10.99 -7.82
CA TYR A 65 2.80 -11.03 -8.26
C TYR A 65 1.86 -11.10 -7.06
N LEU A 66 0.82 -10.25 -7.06
CA LEU A 66 -0.23 -10.28 -6.04
C LEU A 66 -1.35 -11.20 -6.51
N GLU A 67 -1.38 -12.41 -5.96
CA GLU A 67 -2.34 -13.43 -6.34
C GLU A 67 -3.79 -12.92 -6.26
N LYS A 68 -4.63 -13.39 -7.19
CA LYS A 68 -6.04 -12.95 -7.25
C LYS A 68 -6.79 -13.34 -5.98
N GLN A 69 -6.47 -14.50 -5.41
CA GLN A 69 -7.07 -15.02 -4.17
C GLN A 69 -6.68 -14.20 -2.94
N TRP A 70 -5.55 -13.50 -2.96
CA TRP A 70 -5.15 -12.63 -1.86
C TRP A 70 -5.93 -11.32 -1.86
N ARG A 71 -6.57 -10.94 -2.97
CA ARG A 71 -7.23 -9.64 -3.15
C ARG A 71 -8.73 -9.74 -2.90
N ILE A 72 -9.14 -9.24 -1.75
CA ILE A 72 -10.53 -9.24 -1.32
C ILE A 72 -11.10 -7.82 -1.36
N GLU A 73 -12.44 -7.73 -1.39
CA GLU A 73 -13.17 -6.47 -1.51
C GLU A 73 -12.76 -5.63 -2.75
N GLY A 74 -13.21 -4.39 -2.82
CA GLY A 74 -12.87 -3.49 -3.91
C GLY A 74 -13.50 -3.85 -5.27
N SER A 75 -12.97 -3.22 -6.32
CA SER A 75 -13.51 -3.30 -7.67
C SER A 75 -13.20 -4.64 -8.35
N GLN A 76 -13.95 -4.98 -9.40
CA GLN A 76 -13.63 -6.15 -10.23
C GLN A 76 -12.26 -6.02 -10.90
N LYS A 77 -11.85 -4.81 -11.26
CA LYS A 77 -10.50 -4.54 -11.79
C LYS A 77 -9.43 -4.89 -10.76
N TRP A 78 -9.63 -4.50 -9.50
CA TRP A 78 -8.73 -4.85 -8.40
C TRP A 78 -8.68 -6.36 -8.15
N LYS A 79 -9.81 -7.07 -8.21
CA LYS A 79 -9.83 -8.51 -7.91
C LYS A 79 -9.31 -9.39 -9.05
N LYS A 80 -9.54 -9.00 -10.30
CA LYS A 80 -9.27 -9.85 -11.47
C LYS A 80 -8.05 -9.45 -12.30
N GLY A 81 -7.70 -8.16 -12.30
CA GLY A 81 -6.57 -7.65 -13.06
C GLY A 81 -5.24 -8.16 -12.52
N ASP A 82 -4.16 -8.00 -13.27
CA ASP A 82 -2.84 -8.34 -12.77
C ASP A 82 -2.27 -7.17 -11.96
N CYS A 83 -1.76 -7.49 -10.77
CA CYS A 83 -1.20 -6.54 -9.83
C CYS A 83 0.08 -7.14 -9.27
N TYR A 84 1.06 -6.28 -9.01
CA TYR A 84 2.39 -6.63 -8.58
C TYR A 84 2.83 -5.65 -7.48
N LEU A 85 3.68 -6.09 -6.56
CA LEU A 85 4.42 -5.17 -5.70
C LEU A 85 5.40 -4.38 -6.57
N SER A 86 5.46 -3.05 -6.42
CA SER A 86 6.30 -2.22 -7.29
C SER A 86 7.79 -2.49 -7.08
N ASP A 87 8.20 -2.51 -5.81
CA ASP A 87 9.52 -2.93 -5.32
C ASP A 87 9.41 -3.16 -3.80
N GLY A 88 10.04 -4.21 -3.26
CA GLY A 88 10.10 -4.44 -1.81
C GLY A 88 10.83 -3.31 -1.06
N ALA A 89 11.76 -2.62 -1.73
CA ALA A 89 12.45 -1.46 -1.17
C ALA A 89 11.62 -0.15 -1.23
N SER A 90 10.49 -0.13 -1.96
CA SER A 90 9.57 1.03 -2.09
C SER A 90 8.52 1.06 -0.98
N THR A 91 8.97 0.98 0.28
CA THR A 91 8.11 0.99 1.46
C THR A 91 8.22 2.30 2.24
N TYR A 92 7.08 2.96 2.41
CA TYR A 92 6.91 4.17 3.21
C TYR A 92 6.60 3.80 4.66
N VAL A 93 7.14 4.57 5.59
CA VAL A 93 6.92 4.36 7.03
C VAL A 93 6.60 5.70 7.68
N GLY A 94 5.55 5.79 8.48
CA GLY A 94 5.18 7.08 9.09
C GLY A 94 4.02 7.01 10.06
N LEU A 95 3.64 8.17 10.60
CA LEU A 95 2.46 8.31 11.45
C LEU A 95 1.18 8.08 10.63
N ASN A 96 0.18 7.45 11.24
CA ASN A 96 -1.11 7.19 10.62
C ASN A 96 -1.80 8.46 10.14
N GLU A 97 -1.70 9.54 10.92
CA GLU A 97 -2.27 10.85 10.58
C GLU A 97 -1.68 11.40 9.27
N ALA A 98 -0.38 11.18 9.05
CA ALA A 98 0.29 11.62 7.84
C ALA A 98 -0.23 10.90 6.59
N PHE A 99 -0.53 9.60 6.71
CA PHE A 99 -1.12 8.83 5.61
C PHE A 99 -2.59 9.21 5.37
N ILE A 100 -3.34 9.55 6.42
CA ILE A 100 -4.70 10.09 6.29
C ILE A 100 -4.67 11.41 5.53
N GLU A 101 -3.75 12.32 5.86
CA GLU A 101 -3.55 13.58 5.13
C GLU A 101 -3.19 13.32 3.66
N ALA A 102 -2.25 12.40 3.39
CA ALA A 102 -1.89 12.03 2.03
C ALA A 102 -3.04 11.37 1.25
N ALA A 103 -4.02 10.76 1.93
CA ALA A 103 -5.21 10.18 1.33
C ALA A 103 -6.42 11.13 1.32
N ALA A 104 -6.29 12.40 1.74
CA ALA A 104 -7.42 13.31 1.87
C ALA A 104 -8.21 13.49 0.55
N ASN A 105 -7.50 13.43 -0.57
CA ASN A 105 -8.08 13.54 -1.92
C ASN A 105 -8.37 12.18 -2.57
N GLU A 106 -8.29 11.07 -1.82
CA GLU A 106 -8.66 9.75 -2.31
C GLU A 106 -10.12 9.74 -2.75
N THR A 107 -10.37 9.23 -3.96
CA THR A 107 -11.75 9.08 -4.45
C THR A 107 -12.52 8.14 -3.53
N PRO A 108 -13.65 8.59 -2.96
CA PRO A 108 -14.41 7.76 -2.05
C PRO A 108 -14.88 6.44 -2.69
N PHE A 109 -14.61 5.32 -2.03
CA PHE A 109 -15.37 4.09 -2.26
C PHE A 109 -16.81 4.28 -1.76
N THR A 110 -17.76 4.46 -2.67
CA THR A 110 -19.19 4.70 -2.35
C THR A 110 -20.08 3.48 -2.62
N THR A 111 -19.70 2.65 -3.59
CA THR A 111 -20.49 1.48 -4.04
C THR A 111 -19.82 0.15 -3.73
N ILE A 112 -18.59 0.19 -3.22
CA ILE A 112 -17.75 -0.97 -2.91
C ILE A 112 -17.04 -0.74 -1.58
N ASN A 113 -16.63 -1.82 -0.93
CA ASN A 113 -15.76 -1.75 0.23
C ASN A 113 -14.32 -1.41 -0.19
N ARG A 114 -13.55 -0.81 0.73
CA ARG A 114 -12.12 -0.55 0.55
C ARG A 114 -11.41 -1.87 0.18
N PRO A 115 -10.58 -1.89 -0.88
CA PRO A 115 -9.85 -3.09 -1.25
C PRO A 115 -8.89 -3.54 -0.14
N GLN A 116 -8.70 -4.85 -0.02
CA GLN A 116 -7.83 -5.43 1.00
C GLN A 116 -7.01 -6.60 0.43
N ILE A 117 -5.90 -6.88 1.11
CA ILE A 117 -5.06 -8.06 0.94
C ILE A 117 -5.25 -8.97 2.17
N THR A 118 -5.45 -10.26 1.92
CA THR A 118 -5.52 -11.30 2.97
C THR A 118 -4.22 -11.38 3.79
N ALA A 119 -4.29 -11.98 4.98
CA ALA A 119 -3.11 -12.18 5.82
C ALA A 119 -1.98 -12.97 5.10
N GLU A 120 -2.34 -13.97 4.30
CA GLU A 120 -1.39 -14.74 3.50
C GLU A 120 -0.64 -13.84 2.49
N GLY A 121 -1.38 -13.03 1.75
CA GLY A 121 -0.78 -12.09 0.79
C GLY A 121 0.07 -11.02 1.45
N VAL A 122 -0.34 -10.52 2.63
CA VAL A 122 0.48 -9.57 3.41
C VAL A 122 1.78 -10.23 3.82
N ASN A 123 1.75 -11.48 4.31
CA ASN A 123 2.97 -12.19 4.69
C ASN A 123 3.93 -12.34 3.49
N ALA A 124 3.40 -12.70 2.31
CA ALA A 124 4.21 -12.77 1.09
C ALA A 124 4.86 -11.41 0.73
N ILE A 125 4.10 -10.31 0.85
CA ILE A 125 4.62 -8.96 0.63
C ILE A 125 5.71 -8.62 1.65
N LEU A 126 5.52 -8.94 2.94
CA LEU A 126 6.52 -8.69 3.97
C LEU A 126 7.82 -9.47 3.73
N GLN A 127 7.73 -10.73 3.30
CA GLN A 127 8.91 -11.51 2.94
C GLN A 127 9.67 -10.88 1.77
N GLU A 128 8.97 -10.38 0.74
CA GLU A 128 9.62 -9.67 -0.38
C GLU A 128 10.27 -8.35 0.07
N ILE A 129 9.60 -7.58 0.94
CA ILE A 129 10.16 -6.36 1.52
C ILE A 129 11.47 -6.67 2.25
N LEU A 130 11.46 -7.68 3.13
CA LEU A 130 12.64 -8.11 3.88
C LEU A 130 13.77 -8.60 2.95
N ALA A 131 13.44 -9.42 1.94
CA ALA A 131 14.41 -9.94 0.98
C ALA A 131 15.10 -8.81 0.16
N ARG A 132 14.42 -7.68 -0.03
CA ARG A 132 14.95 -6.49 -0.73
C ARG A 132 15.60 -5.46 0.20
N GLY A 133 15.72 -5.76 1.50
CA GLY A 133 16.25 -4.81 2.49
C GLY A 133 15.32 -3.61 2.72
N GLY A 134 14.04 -3.76 2.43
CA GLY A 134 13.00 -2.80 2.77
C GLY A 134 12.85 -2.65 4.28
N ARG A 135 12.36 -1.50 4.72
CA ARG A 135 12.23 -1.18 6.14
C ARG A 135 11.08 -1.94 6.78
N THR A 136 11.18 -2.20 8.08
CA THR A 136 10.12 -2.72 8.95
C THR A 136 10.03 -1.89 10.22
N ILE A 137 8.88 -1.87 10.89
CA ILE A 137 8.68 -1.25 12.21
C ILE A 137 8.44 -2.29 13.29
#